data_AF-A0A8J4DIR7-F1
#
_entry.id   AF-A0A8J4DIR7-F1
#
_cell.length_a   1.000
_cell.length_b   1.000
_cell.length_c   1.000
_cell.angle_alpha   90.00
_cell.angle_beta   90.00
_cell.angle_gamma   90.00
#
_symmetry.space_group_name_H-M   'P 1'
#
loop_
_entity.id
_entity.type
_entity.pdbx_description
1 polymer ?
#
loop_
_entity_poly.entity_id
_entity_poly.type
_entity_poly.pdbx_seq_one_letter_code
_entity_poly.pdbx_strand_id
1 'polypeptide(L)'
;MEDLIAALPDGLLPPGRLVAAHDGGPPRYWLSDGLAPPGLWARLRAQHTATGLWPLLLGGLGGPDDPRPWADGEVFPANMTAPADHDAATLLAGWWVAHEGDGPFPGLADEIRPDRDPDEVADDYAAEALDQGLRLGLVAAQRSADTLTVTGWAGPVNYTGDTAEISAVVRSWEERFGARVVVVGFDTLQLSVAAPPVTEDAALRVAAEHFAFCPDLVWQGAESLEAYAAAIIDRPTWWFWWD
;
A
#
# COMPACT_ATOMS: atom_id res chain seq x y z
N MET A 1 3.63 -16.33 12.62
CA MET A 1 2.34 -15.62 12.51
C MET A 1 1.44 -15.97 13.69
N GLU A 2 1.14 -17.25 13.93
CA GLU A 2 0.34 -17.70 15.08
C GLU A 2 0.83 -17.13 16.42
N ASP A 3 2.14 -17.24 16.69
CA ASP A 3 2.73 -16.70 17.93
C ASP A 3 2.60 -15.17 18.04
N LEU A 4 2.66 -14.44 16.92
CA LEU A 4 2.53 -12.98 16.92
C LEU A 4 1.09 -12.57 17.21
N ILE A 5 0.12 -13.29 16.66
CA ILE A 5 -1.30 -13.08 16.93
C ILE A 5 -1.62 -13.40 18.40
N ALA A 6 -1.04 -14.47 18.94
CA ALA A 6 -1.18 -14.84 20.34
C ALA A 6 -0.56 -13.82 21.31
N ALA A 7 0.33 -12.94 20.83
CA ALA A 7 0.88 -11.84 21.63
C ALA A 7 -0.07 -10.62 21.73
N LEU A 8 -1.15 -10.59 20.96
CA LEU A 8 -2.16 -9.54 21.07
C LEU A 8 -3.03 -9.73 22.33
N PRO A 9 -3.57 -8.64 22.91
CA PRO A 9 -4.51 -8.74 24.02
C PRO A 9 -5.71 -9.65 23.71
N ASP A 10 -6.09 -10.48 24.69
CA ASP A 10 -7.23 -11.38 24.58
C ASP A 10 -8.51 -10.62 24.17
N GLY A 11 -9.23 -11.17 23.18
CA GLY A 11 -10.48 -10.59 22.67
C GLY A 11 -10.31 -9.32 21.83
N LEU A 12 -9.08 -8.93 21.48
CA LEU A 12 -8.85 -7.79 20.58
C LEU A 12 -9.30 -8.08 19.15
N LEU A 13 -9.10 -9.30 18.66
CA LEU A 13 -9.44 -9.68 17.30
C LEU A 13 -10.89 -10.18 17.18
N PRO A 14 -11.64 -9.76 16.15
CA PRO A 14 -12.90 -10.39 15.79
C PRO A 14 -12.63 -11.81 15.23
N PRO A 15 -13.68 -12.60 14.96
CA PRO A 15 -13.52 -13.87 14.24
C PRO A 15 -12.77 -13.68 12.92
N GLY A 16 -11.90 -14.63 12.61
CA GLY A 16 -11.08 -14.63 11.40
C GLY A 16 -10.10 -15.79 11.40
N ARG A 17 -9.27 -15.84 10.37
CA ARG A 17 -8.40 -16.99 10.10
C ARG A 17 -7.09 -16.60 9.45
N LEU A 18 -6.11 -17.46 9.60
CA LEU A 18 -4.92 -17.45 8.76
C LEU A 18 -5.29 -17.96 7.37
N VAL A 19 -4.80 -17.28 6.33
CA VAL A 19 -5.05 -17.67 4.94
C VAL A 19 -3.76 -18.21 4.34
N ALA A 20 -3.84 -19.40 3.75
CA ALA A 20 -2.72 -20.01 3.04
C ALA A 20 -2.56 -19.32 1.67
N ALA A 21 -1.31 -19.08 1.27
CA ALA A 21 -1.01 -18.55 -0.05
C ALA A 21 -1.20 -19.61 -1.15
N HIS A 22 -1.52 -19.17 -2.36
CA HIS A 22 -1.80 -20.02 -3.51
C HIS A 22 -0.58 -20.85 -3.92
N ASP A 23 0.59 -20.24 -3.86
CA ASP A 23 1.90 -20.88 -4.14
C ASP A 23 2.43 -21.70 -2.95
N GLY A 24 1.66 -21.78 -1.85
CA GLY A 24 1.96 -22.59 -0.67
C GLY A 24 2.81 -21.88 0.39
N GLY A 25 3.38 -22.68 1.31
CA GLY A 25 4.14 -22.15 2.45
C GLY A 25 3.28 -21.70 3.64
N PRO A 26 3.90 -21.14 4.69
CA PRO A 26 3.19 -20.71 5.89
C PRO A 26 2.34 -19.46 5.61
N PRO A 27 1.18 -19.31 6.27
CA PRO A 27 0.32 -18.15 6.10
C PRO A 27 1.03 -16.85 6.47
N ARG A 28 0.92 -15.86 5.60
CA ARG A 28 1.62 -14.56 5.72
C ARG A 28 0.77 -13.45 6.32
N TYR A 29 -0.53 -13.70 6.49
CA TYR A 29 -1.46 -12.78 7.09
C TYR A 29 -2.64 -13.51 7.74
N TRP A 30 -3.30 -12.80 8.65
CA TRP A 30 -4.60 -13.13 9.19
C TRP A 30 -5.66 -12.23 8.57
N LEU A 31 -6.87 -12.74 8.37
CA LEU A 31 -7.99 -12.03 7.76
C LEU A 31 -9.25 -12.21 8.62
N SER A 32 -9.94 -11.11 8.97
CA SER A 32 -11.22 -11.13 9.67
C SER A 32 -12.31 -11.75 8.82
N ASP A 33 -13.24 -12.52 9.40
CA ASP A 33 -14.33 -13.14 8.64
C ASP A 33 -15.37 -12.11 8.14
N GLY A 34 -15.57 -11.04 8.90
CA GLY A 34 -16.46 -9.93 8.55
C GLY A 34 -15.72 -8.62 8.28
N LEU A 35 -16.50 -7.55 8.10
CA LEU A 35 -16.01 -6.19 7.91
C LEU A 35 -15.16 -5.71 9.09
N ALA A 36 -14.20 -4.83 8.81
CA ALA A 36 -13.34 -4.23 9.81
C ALA A 36 -14.17 -3.41 10.83
N PRO A 37 -14.09 -3.71 12.14
CA PRO A 37 -14.78 -2.93 13.16
C PRO A 37 -14.22 -1.50 13.27
N PRO A 38 -15.08 -0.47 13.46
CA PRO A 38 -14.64 0.90 13.68
C PRO A 38 -13.62 1.05 14.81
N GLY A 39 -12.57 1.81 14.55
CA GLY A 39 -11.48 2.08 15.50
C GLY A 39 -10.55 0.90 15.81
N LEU A 40 -10.81 -0.31 15.29
CA LEU A 40 -9.94 -1.46 15.55
C LEU A 40 -8.61 -1.35 14.80
N TRP A 41 -8.60 -0.80 13.58
CA TRP A 41 -7.38 -0.57 12.81
C TRP A 41 -6.34 0.24 13.62
N ALA A 42 -6.74 1.41 14.12
CA ALA A 42 -5.87 2.28 14.90
C ALA A 42 -5.36 1.64 16.20
N ARG A 43 -6.23 0.88 16.88
CA ARG A 43 -5.84 0.13 18.09
C ARG A 43 -4.80 -0.94 17.79
N LEU A 44 -4.89 -1.62 16.65
CA LEU A 44 -3.92 -2.64 16.24
C LEU A 44 -2.60 -2.01 15.78
N ARG A 45 -2.66 -0.93 15.01
CA ARG A 45 -1.47 -0.18 14.60
C ARG A 45 -0.71 0.36 15.82
N ALA A 46 -1.41 0.82 16.86
CA ALA A 46 -0.78 1.20 18.13
C ALA A 46 -0.01 0.06 18.84
N GLN A 47 -0.30 -1.21 18.52
CA GLN A 47 0.43 -2.38 19.01
C GLN A 47 1.57 -2.82 18.06
N HIS A 48 1.73 -2.20 16.90
CA HIS A 48 2.66 -2.64 15.86
C HIS A 48 4.10 -2.71 16.37
N THR A 49 4.62 -1.67 17.03
CA THR A 49 5.99 -1.67 17.57
C THR A 49 6.25 -2.80 18.56
N ALA A 50 5.23 -3.26 19.29
CA ALA A 50 5.35 -4.35 20.26
C ALA A 50 5.19 -5.73 19.63
N THR A 51 4.42 -5.86 18.56
CA THR A 51 3.98 -7.15 17.98
C THR A 51 4.58 -7.46 16.62
N GLY A 52 5.07 -6.45 15.90
CA GLY A 52 5.44 -6.53 14.49
C GLY A 52 4.26 -6.80 13.54
N LEU A 53 3.02 -6.65 14.00
CA LEU A 53 1.81 -6.86 13.18
C LEU A 53 1.26 -5.53 12.69
N TRP A 54 1.30 -5.32 11.37
CA TRP A 54 0.72 -4.14 10.72
C TRP A 54 -0.71 -4.46 10.26
N PRO A 55 -1.70 -3.61 10.59
CA PRO A 55 -3.07 -3.78 10.11
C PRO A 55 -3.26 -3.25 8.69
N LEU A 56 -4.05 -3.96 7.90
CA LEU A 56 -4.50 -3.54 6.58
C LEU A 56 -6.03 -3.56 6.52
N LEU A 57 -6.60 -2.68 5.70
CA LEU A 57 -7.97 -2.81 5.24
C LEU A 57 -7.92 -3.48 3.85
N LEU A 58 -8.57 -4.62 3.73
CA LEU A 58 -8.45 -5.51 2.57
C LEU A 58 -9.76 -5.50 1.78
N GLY A 59 -9.67 -5.06 0.52
CA GLY A 59 -10.78 -4.97 -0.43
C GLY A 59 -10.81 -6.14 -1.40
N GLY A 60 -12.00 -6.66 -1.70
CA GLY A 60 -12.21 -7.69 -2.71
C GLY A 60 -12.35 -7.13 -4.13
N LEU A 61 -12.12 -7.94 -5.16
CA LEU A 61 -12.22 -7.53 -6.58
C LEU A 61 -13.59 -6.91 -6.92
N GLY A 62 -14.67 -7.56 -6.50
CA GLY A 62 -16.06 -7.14 -6.72
C GLY A 62 -16.69 -6.46 -5.51
N GLY A 63 -15.89 -5.95 -4.56
CA GLY A 63 -16.38 -5.43 -3.28
C GLY A 63 -16.54 -6.52 -2.22
N PRO A 64 -17.39 -6.31 -1.19
CA PRO A 64 -17.43 -7.16 0.01
C PRO A 64 -17.80 -8.63 -0.22
N ASP A 65 -18.49 -8.91 -1.33
CA ASP A 65 -19.02 -10.23 -1.67
C ASP A 65 -18.05 -11.07 -2.52
N ASP A 66 -17.00 -10.46 -3.11
CA ASP A 66 -15.96 -11.21 -3.83
C ASP A 66 -14.77 -11.45 -2.88
N PRO A 67 -14.47 -12.71 -2.54
CA PRO A 67 -13.42 -13.02 -1.58
C PRO A 67 -12.00 -12.80 -2.12
N ARG A 68 -11.80 -12.59 -3.42
CA ARG A 68 -10.47 -12.49 -4.02
C ARG A 68 -9.85 -11.10 -3.85
N PRO A 69 -8.52 -11.01 -3.67
CA PRO A 69 -7.57 -12.12 -3.62
C PRO A 69 -7.43 -12.71 -2.20
N TRP A 70 -7.93 -11.99 -1.20
CA TRP A 70 -7.53 -12.16 0.20
C TRP A 70 -8.09 -13.40 0.88
N ALA A 71 -9.37 -13.73 0.71
CA ALA A 71 -9.98 -14.87 1.39
C ALA A 71 -9.71 -16.21 0.69
N ASP A 72 -9.45 -16.17 -0.62
CA ASP A 72 -9.09 -17.33 -1.43
C ASP A 72 -7.59 -17.61 -1.40
N GLY A 73 -6.80 -16.66 -0.92
CA GLY A 73 -5.35 -16.79 -0.81
C GLY A 73 -4.65 -16.66 -2.16
N GLU A 74 -5.21 -15.92 -3.11
CA GLU A 74 -4.60 -15.59 -4.42
C GLU A 74 -3.45 -14.59 -4.26
N VAL A 75 -2.48 -14.97 -3.46
CA VAL A 75 -1.25 -14.25 -3.18
C VAL A 75 -0.06 -15.19 -3.37
N PHE A 76 1.10 -14.61 -3.71
CA PHE A 76 2.25 -15.34 -4.23
C PHE A 76 3.58 -14.92 -3.57
N PRO A 77 3.73 -15.07 -2.24
CA PRO A 77 4.93 -14.65 -1.51
C PRO A 77 6.21 -15.37 -1.95
N ALA A 78 6.14 -16.55 -2.58
CA ALA A 78 7.33 -17.25 -3.07
C ALA A 78 7.92 -16.61 -4.33
N ASN A 79 7.14 -15.78 -5.04
CA ASN A 79 7.60 -15.04 -6.23
C ASN A 79 8.33 -13.74 -5.87
N MET A 80 8.32 -13.33 -4.60
CA MET A 80 8.81 -12.03 -4.18
C MET A 80 10.28 -12.06 -3.78
N THR A 81 11.05 -11.10 -4.26
CA THR A 81 12.41 -10.84 -3.74
C THR A 81 12.33 -10.01 -2.45
N ALA A 82 13.48 -9.56 -1.91
CA ALA A 82 13.47 -8.67 -0.75
C ALA A 82 13.37 -7.21 -1.21
N PRO A 83 12.51 -6.36 -0.61
CA PRO A 83 12.41 -4.95 -1.03
C PRO A 83 13.70 -4.16 -0.80
N ALA A 84 14.60 -4.65 0.07
CA ALA A 84 15.91 -4.05 0.31
C ALA A 84 16.92 -4.32 -0.82
N ASP A 85 16.64 -5.25 -1.73
CA ASP A 85 17.50 -5.56 -2.87
C ASP A 85 17.29 -4.56 -4.03
N HIS A 86 16.30 -3.67 -3.90
CA HIS A 86 15.88 -2.74 -4.94
C HIS A 86 16.12 -1.29 -4.55
N ASP A 87 16.50 -0.47 -5.53
CA ASP A 87 16.65 0.98 -5.39
C ASP A 87 15.48 1.70 -6.06
N ALA A 88 14.74 2.50 -5.29
CA ALA A 88 13.53 3.17 -5.76
C ALA A 88 13.79 4.15 -6.92
N ALA A 89 14.91 4.88 -6.90
CA ALA A 89 15.25 5.82 -7.98
C ALA A 89 15.56 5.08 -9.29
N THR A 90 16.27 3.96 -9.20
CA THR A 90 16.59 3.11 -10.34
C THR A 90 15.34 2.46 -10.93
N LEU A 91 14.45 1.93 -10.09
CA LEU A 91 13.16 1.37 -10.52
C LEU A 91 12.31 2.43 -11.24
N LEU A 92 12.08 3.57 -10.60
CA LEU A 92 11.25 4.65 -11.16
C LEU A 92 11.83 5.21 -12.46
N ALA A 93 13.15 5.37 -12.56
CA ALA A 93 13.79 5.78 -13.81
C ALA A 93 13.63 4.74 -14.92
N GLY A 94 13.72 3.45 -14.59
CA GLY A 94 13.50 2.35 -15.53
C GLY A 94 12.06 2.30 -16.04
N TRP A 95 11.09 2.35 -15.13
CA TRP A 95 9.67 2.35 -15.48
C TRP A 95 9.25 3.62 -16.23
N TRP A 96 9.79 4.79 -15.88
CA TRP A 96 9.57 6.02 -16.64
C TRP A 96 9.92 5.85 -18.12
N VAL A 97 11.08 5.23 -18.40
CA VAL A 97 11.50 4.94 -19.79
C VAL A 97 10.59 3.89 -20.43
N ALA A 98 10.23 2.83 -19.70
CA ALA A 98 9.37 1.76 -20.20
C ALA A 98 7.94 2.25 -20.54
N HIS A 99 7.44 3.23 -19.77
CA HIS A 99 6.12 3.85 -19.95
C HIS A 99 6.16 5.09 -20.85
N GLU A 100 7.25 5.31 -21.59
CA GLU A 100 7.40 6.42 -22.55
C GLU A 100 7.14 7.81 -21.94
N GLY A 101 7.61 8.03 -20.71
CA GLY A 101 7.52 9.36 -20.07
C GLY A 101 8.22 10.45 -20.89
N ASP A 102 7.69 11.67 -20.84
CA ASP A 102 8.19 12.77 -21.67
C ASP A 102 9.57 13.27 -21.21
N GLY A 103 10.58 13.08 -22.07
CA GLY A 103 11.95 13.43 -21.75
C GLY A 103 12.59 12.55 -20.68
N PRO A 104 13.73 12.98 -20.10
CA PRO A 104 14.41 12.22 -19.06
C PRO A 104 13.59 12.22 -17.75
N PHE A 105 13.62 11.10 -17.02
CA PHE A 105 13.04 11.03 -15.68
C PHE A 105 13.60 12.17 -14.81
N PRO A 106 12.75 13.00 -14.18
CA PRO A 106 13.20 14.19 -13.46
C PRO A 106 14.02 13.87 -12.20
N GLY A 107 14.06 12.60 -11.78
CA GLY A 107 14.63 12.17 -10.51
C GLY A 107 13.56 12.15 -9.42
N LEU A 108 13.91 11.59 -8.27
CA LEU A 108 13.04 11.59 -7.10
C LEU A 108 12.73 13.04 -6.67
N ALA A 109 11.47 13.30 -6.35
CA ALA A 109 11.00 14.48 -5.65
C ALA A 109 11.70 14.62 -4.30
N ASP A 110 11.95 15.88 -3.91
CA ASP A 110 12.54 16.18 -2.62
C ASP A 110 11.65 15.72 -1.46
N GLU A 111 12.27 15.35 -0.35
CA GLU A 111 11.57 15.04 0.91
C GLU A 111 10.74 16.24 1.38
N ILE A 112 9.50 15.99 1.80
CA ILE A 112 8.66 16.95 2.50
C ILE A 112 8.44 16.43 3.91
N ARG A 113 8.85 17.19 4.92
CA ARG A 113 8.70 16.77 6.31
C ARG A 113 7.25 16.91 6.75
N PRO A 114 6.65 15.87 7.35
CA PRO A 114 5.29 15.95 7.84
C PRO A 114 5.22 16.76 9.14
N ASP A 115 4.17 17.57 9.27
CA ASP A 115 3.86 18.32 10.50
C ASP A 115 3.10 17.46 11.54
N ARG A 116 2.53 16.34 11.10
CA ARG A 116 1.80 15.37 11.92
C ARG A 116 2.52 14.02 11.92
N ASP A 117 2.28 13.21 12.95
CA ASP A 117 2.76 11.83 12.95
C ASP A 117 2.11 11.06 11.78
N PRO A 118 2.90 10.46 10.87
CA PRO A 118 2.35 9.64 9.79
C PRO A 118 1.40 8.53 10.24
N ASP A 119 1.63 7.96 11.42
CA ASP A 119 0.79 6.89 11.95
C ASP A 119 -0.58 7.42 12.40
N GLU A 120 -0.66 8.66 12.90
CA GLU A 120 -1.93 9.31 13.22
C GLU A 120 -2.71 9.69 11.96
N VAL A 121 -2.02 10.13 10.90
CA VAL A 121 -2.66 10.40 9.60
C VAL A 121 -3.22 9.11 9.00
N ALA A 122 -2.51 7.98 9.17
CA ALA A 122 -3.00 6.68 8.77
C ALA A 122 -4.20 6.20 9.61
N ASP A 123 -4.21 6.47 10.92
CA ASP A 123 -5.35 6.18 11.81
C ASP A 123 -6.62 6.91 11.35
N ASP A 124 -6.50 8.20 11.00
CA ASP A 124 -7.61 9.01 10.48
C ASP A 124 -8.13 8.45 9.15
N TYR A 125 -7.22 8.19 8.20
CA TYR A 125 -7.61 7.70 6.88
C TYR A 125 -8.24 6.31 6.94
N ALA A 126 -7.72 5.42 7.79
CA ALA A 126 -8.30 4.11 8.00
C ALA A 126 -9.74 4.19 8.52
N ALA A 127 -10.07 5.17 9.36
CA ALA A 127 -11.43 5.38 9.84
C ALA A 127 -12.38 5.83 8.70
N GLU A 128 -11.91 6.69 7.80
CA GLU A 128 -12.68 7.14 6.62
C GLU A 128 -12.90 6.00 5.61
N ALA A 129 -11.90 5.13 5.43
CA ALA A 129 -11.96 4.05 4.45
C ALA A 129 -12.96 2.92 4.79
N LEU A 130 -13.44 2.84 6.04
CA LEU A 130 -14.34 1.76 6.49
C LEU A 130 -15.67 1.71 5.72
N ASP A 131 -16.14 2.83 5.20
CA ASP A 131 -17.38 2.92 4.41
C ASP A 131 -17.29 2.15 3.08
N GLN A 132 -16.10 1.73 2.66
CA GLN A 132 -15.86 0.93 1.46
C GLN A 132 -16.19 -0.57 1.65
N GLY A 133 -16.58 -1.01 2.85
CA GLY A 133 -16.92 -2.41 3.11
C GLY A 133 -15.69 -3.34 3.13
N LEU A 134 -14.62 -2.88 3.78
CA LEU A 134 -13.32 -3.57 3.82
C LEU A 134 -13.23 -4.56 4.99
N ARG A 135 -12.45 -5.62 4.82
CA ARG A 135 -12.11 -6.57 5.89
C ARG A 135 -10.79 -6.18 6.55
N LEU A 136 -10.56 -6.63 7.77
CA LEU A 136 -9.31 -6.38 8.49
C LEU A 136 -8.30 -7.49 8.18
N GLY A 137 -7.10 -7.09 7.76
CA GLY A 137 -5.92 -7.94 7.66
C GLY A 137 -4.88 -7.63 8.73
N LEU A 138 -4.09 -8.62 9.13
CA LEU A 138 -2.89 -8.43 9.95
C LEU A 138 -1.69 -9.13 9.31
N VAL A 139 -0.61 -8.39 9.10
CA VAL A 139 0.59 -8.86 8.39
C VAL A 139 1.81 -8.69 9.27
N ALA A 140 2.69 -9.69 9.31
CA ALA A 140 3.93 -9.64 10.07
C ALA A 140 5.00 -8.87 9.28
N ALA A 141 5.06 -7.57 9.46
CA ALA A 141 5.94 -6.67 8.73
C ALA A 141 6.46 -5.56 9.66
N GLN A 142 7.73 -5.18 9.51
CA GLN A 142 8.34 -4.12 10.31
C GLN A 142 7.92 -2.71 9.88
N ARG A 143 7.34 -2.59 8.69
CA ARG A 143 6.90 -1.34 8.06
C ARG A 143 5.65 -1.61 7.21
N SER A 144 4.87 -0.58 6.93
CA SER A 144 3.61 -0.73 6.19
C SER A 144 3.84 -1.13 4.73
N ALA A 145 4.85 -0.54 4.07
CA ALA A 145 5.24 -0.85 2.70
C ALA A 145 5.53 -2.35 2.50
N ASP A 146 6.18 -2.97 3.49
CA ASP A 146 6.59 -4.37 3.43
C ASP A 146 5.44 -5.35 3.44
N THR A 147 4.26 -4.92 3.89
CA THR A 147 3.08 -5.78 3.89
C THR A 147 2.70 -6.27 2.50
N LEU A 148 2.95 -5.47 1.46
CA LEU A 148 2.65 -5.82 0.07
C LEU A 148 3.49 -7.03 -0.37
N THR A 149 4.80 -6.96 -0.09
CA THR A 149 5.74 -8.07 -0.36
C THR A 149 5.49 -9.27 0.53
N VAL A 150 5.31 -9.07 1.84
CA VAL A 150 5.14 -10.16 2.80
C VAL A 150 3.91 -10.99 2.47
N THR A 151 2.81 -10.34 2.08
CA THR A 151 1.61 -11.05 1.64
C THR A 151 1.80 -11.74 0.31
N GLY A 152 2.65 -11.22 -0.58
CA GLY A 152 2.75 -11.65 -1.96
C GLY A 152 1.60 -11.12 -2.82
N TRP A 153 1.09 -9.93 -2.47
CA TRP A 153 0.03 -9.27 -3.24
C TRP A 153 0.46 -9.09 -4.69
N ALA A 154 -0.43 -9.40 -5.64
CA ALA A 154 -0.13 -9.43 -7.08
C ALA A 154 -0.99 -8.46 -7.90
N GLY A 155 -1.45 -7.35 -7.30
CA GLY A 155 -2.25 -6.36 -8.02
C GLY A 155 -1.54 -5.81 -9.27
N PRO A 156 -0.27 -5.39 -9.18
CA PRO A 156 0.48 -4.84 -10.33
C PRO A 156 0.99 -5.88 -11.33
N VAL A 157 0.44 -7.10 -11.38
CA VAL A 157 0.99 -8.26 -12.12
C VAL A 157 1.19 -8.02 -13.61
N ASN A 158 0.41 -7.12 -14.24
CA ASN A 158 0.58 -6.76 -15.64
C ASN A 158 1.85 -5.93 -15.91
N TYR A 159 2.45 -5.36 -14.86
CA TYR A 159 3.62 -4.50 -14.92
C TYR A 159 4.84 -5.15 -14.27
N THR A 160 4.66 -5.78 -13.11
CA THR A 160 5.73 -6.52 -12.42
C THR A 160 5.18 -7.76 -11.71
N GLY A 161 5.91 -8.87 -11.84
CA GLY A 161 5.63 -10.09 -11.08
C GLY A 161 6.29 -10.11 -9.69
N ASP A 162 7.07 -9.08 -9.36
CA ASP A 162 7.82 -8.95 -8.10
C ASP A 162 7.41 -7.68 -7.34
N THR A 163 6.39 -7.82 -6.48
CA THR A 163 5.86 -6.74 -5.63
C THR A 163 6.88 -6.22 -4.60
N ALA A 164 8.05 -6.84 -4.47
CA ALA A 164 9.17 -6.25 -3.76
C ALA A 164 9.64 -4.92 -4.37
N GLU A 165 9.57 -4.79 -5.69
CA GLU A 165 9.89 -3.54 -6.40
C GLU A 165 8.92 -2.42 -6.01
N ILE A 166 7.62 -2.74 -5.98
CA ILE A 166 6.55 -1.84 -5.55
C ILE A 166 6.78 -1.41 -4.09
N SER A 167 7.10 -2.36 -3.23
CA SER A 167 7.35 -2.08 -1.80
C SER A 167 8.59 -1.20 -1.61
N ALA A 168 9.63 -1.34 -2.43
CA ALA A 168 10.83 -0.52 -2.36
C ALA A 168 10.52 0.96 -2.68
N VAL A 169 9.68 1.22 -3.68
CA VAL A 169 9.23 2.59 -3.98
C VAL A 169 8.39 3.16 -2.83
N VAL A 170 7.42 2.38 -2.32
CA VAL A 170 6.57 2.81 -1.20
C VAL A 170 7.41 3.07 0.07
N ARG A 171 8.45 2.27 0.36
CA ARG A 171 9.41 2.55 1.46
C ARG A 171 10.05 3.93 1.32
N SER A 172 10.46 4.31 0.11
CA SER A 172 11.04 5.64 -0.12
C SER A 172 10.00 6.74 0.12
N TRP A 173 8.71 6.49 -0.14
CA TRP A 173 7.63 7.43 0.18
C TRP A 173 7.27 7.44 1.66
N GLU A 174 7.39 6.33 2.38
CA GLU A 174 7.26 6.30 3.85
C GLU A 174 8.31 7.22 4.49
N GLU A 175 9.52 7.26 3.93
CA GLU A 175 10.64 8.08 4.40
C GLU A 175 10.48 9.55 3.97
N ARG A 176 10.14 9.80 2.71
CA ARG A 176 10.12 11.16 2.14
C ARG A 176 8.84 11.95 2.39
N PHE A 177 7.71 11.27 2.58
CA PHE A 177 6.38 11.91 2.64
C PHE A 177 5.54 11.42 3.82
N GLY A 178 6.07 10.51 4.64
CA GLY A 178 5.30 9.87 5.70
C GLY A 178 4.14 9.05 5.13
N ALA A 179 4.33 8.39 3.99
CA ALA A 179 3.31 7.49 3.45
C ALA A 179 3.08 6.29 4.38
N ARG A 180 1.86 5.73 4.39
CA ARG A 180 1.55 4.43 5.01
C ARG A 180 0.57 3.65 4.15
N VAL A 181 0.79 2.34 4.02
CA VAL A 181 -0.17 1.41 3.40
C VAL A 181 -1.35 1.21 4.33
N VAL A 182 -2.55 1.56 3.84
CA VAL A 182 -3.80 1.46 4.61
C VAL A 182 -4.78 0.50 3.95
N VAL A 183 -5.09 0.69 2.67
CA VAL A 183 -6.02 -0.18 1.92
C VAL A 183 -5.29 -0.91 0.80
N VAL A 184 -5.52 -2.22 0.70
CA VAL A 184 -5.05 -3.04 -0.42
C VAL A 184 -6.22 -3.83 -0.98
N GLY A 185 -6.58 -3.55 -2.23
CA GLY A 185 -7.63 -4.24 -2.96
C GLY A 185 -7.09 -5.42 -3.76
N PHE A 186 -7.83 -5.81 -4.80
CA PHE A 186 -7.35 -6.82 -5.76
C PHE A 186 -6.16 -6.29 -6.57
N ASP A 187 -6.36 -5.15 -7.21
CA ASP A 187 -5.45 -4.43 -8.09
C ASP A 187 -5.31 -2.95 -7.68
N THR A 188 -5.77 -2.60 -6.47
CA THR A 188 -5.73 -1.22 -5.96
C THR A 188 -4.90 -1.09 -4.70
N LEU A 189 -4.26 0.05 -4.53
CA LEU A 189 -3.47 0.42 -3.36
C LEU A 189 -3.85 1.83 -2.91
N GLN A 190 -4.19 2.00 -1.64
CA GLN A 190 -4.43 3.33 -1.06
C GLN A 190 -3.45 3.58 0.09
N LEU A 191 -2.78 4.72 0.01
CA LEU A 191 -1.81 5.19 0.99
C LEU A 191 -2.36 6.43 1.70
N SER A 192 -2.18 6.52 3.02
CA SER A 192 -2.23 7.81 3.70
C SER A 192 -0.89 8.51 3.55
N VAL A 193 -0.87 9.85 3.46
CA VAL A 193 0.33 10.65 3.21
C VAL A 193 0.34 11.85 4.15
N ALA A 194 1.35 11.91 5.01
CA ALA A 194 1.43 12.95 6.04
C ALA A 194 2.03 14.28 5.54
N ALA A 195 2.76 14.23 4.43
CA ALA A 195 3.38 15.40 3.80
C ALA A 195 3.14 15.40 2.28
N PRO A 196 1.91 15.66 1.81
CA PRO A 196 1.64 15.75 0.39
C PRO A 196 2.31 16.98 -0.24
N PRO A 197 2.51 17.01 -1.57
CA PRO A 197 3.05 18.19 -2.24
C PRO A 197 2.08 19.37 -2.11
N VAL A 198 2.63 20.55 -1.77
CA VAL A 198 1.85 21.79 -1.54
C VAL A 198 2.08 22.86 -2.62
N THR A 199 2.96 22.58 -3.57
CA THR A 199 3.29 23.49 -4.69
C THR A 199 3.21 22.75 -6.01
N GLU A 200 2.90 23.45 -7.10
CA GLU A 200 2.85 22.89 -8.45
C GLU A 200 4.14 22.17 -8.84
N ASP A 201 5.31 22.79 -8.61
CA ASP A 201 6.61 22.20 -8.94
C ASP A 201 6.85 20.88 -8.18
N ALA A 202 6.60 20.87 -6.87
CA ALA A 202 6.71 19.65 -6.07
C ALA A 202 5.70 18.58 -6.53
N ALA A 203 4.48 18.98 -6.84
CA ALA A 203 3.44 18.07 -7.29
C ALA A 203 3.76 17.46 -8.65
N LEU A 204 4.37 18.20 -9.58
CA LEU A 204 4.83 17.68 -10.86
C LEU A 204 5.92 16.61 -10.67
N ARG A 205 6.84 16.81 -9.71
CA ARG A 205 7.87 15.80 -9.40
C ARG A 205 7.26 14.53 -8.80
N VAL A 206 6.34 14.65 -7.85
CA VAL A 206 5.62 13.50 -7.26
C VAL A 206 4.76 12.80 -8.32
N ALA A 207 4.07 13.56 -9.18
CA ALA A 207 3.28 13.03 -10.28
C ALA A 207 4.13 12.22 -11.27
N ALA A 208 5.36 12.66 -11.57
CA ALA A 208 6.27 11.91 -12.43
C ALA A 208 6.65 10.55 -11.81
N GLU A 209 6.87 10.48 -10.50
CA GLU A 209 7.08 9.20 -9.82
C GLU A 209 5.82 8.33 -9.84
N HIS A 210 4.64 8.91 -9.58
CA HIS A 210 3.37 8.18 -9.62
C HIS A 210 3.09 7.60 -11.01
N PHE A 211 3.38 8.35 -12.07
CA PHE A 211 3.24 7.88 -13.44
C PHE A 211 4.19 6.71 -13.74
N ALA A 212 5.46 6.82 -13.32
CA ALA A 212 6.41 5.71 -13.47
C ALA A 212 5.96 4.46 -12.68
N PHE A 213 5.44 4.65 -11.47
CA PHE A 213 4.98 3.58 -10.59
C PHE A 213 3.67 2.91 -11.03
N CYS A 214 2.74 3.69 -11.58
CA CYS A 214 1.37 3.29 -11.90
C CYS A 214 0.87 4.16 -13.07
N PRO A 215 1.22 3.84 -14.32
CA PRO A 215 0.97 4.71 -15.47
C PRO A 215 -0.53 4.84 -15.80
N ASP A 216 -1.35 3.87 -15.41
CA ASP A 216 -2.81 3.88 -15.60
C ASP A 216 -3.49 5.10 -14.95
N LEU A 217 -2.88 5.67 -13.91
CA LEU A 217 -3.32 6.93 -13.30
C LEU A 217 -3.49 8.05 -14.31
N VAL A 218 -2.64 8.08 -15.34
CA VAL A 218 -2.64 9.10 -16.40
C VAL A 218 -3.24 8.52 -17.68
N TRP A 219 -2.81 7.33 -18.12
CA TRP A 219 -3.32 6.77 -19.37
C TRP A 219 -4.83 6.53 -19.38
N GLN A 220 -5.38 6.15 -18.23
CA GLN A 220 -6.80 5.79 -18.09
C GLN A 220 -7.56 6.73 -17.14
N GLY A 221 -6.85 7.51 -16.33
CA GLY A 221 -7.43 8.44 -15.37
C GLY A 221 -7.33 9.90 -15.81
N ALA A 222 -6.21 10.53 -15.50
CA ALA A 222 -5.98 11.96 -15.69
C ALA A 222 -5.53 12.27 -17.12
N GLU A 223 -6.16 13.25 -17.76
CA GLU A 223 -5.90 13.61 -19.17
C GLU A 223 -4.43 13.98 -19.47
N SER A 224 -3.66 14.42 -18.48
CA SER A 224 -2.23 14.70 -18.60
C SER A 224 -1.50 14.60 -17.25
N LEU A 225 -0.16 14.57 -17.29
CA LEU A 225 0.67 14.57 -16.10
C LEU A 225 0.48 15.85 -15.26
N GLU A 226 0.32 17.00 -15.91
CA GLU A 226 0.05 18.29 -15.25
C GLU A 226 -1.33 18.32 -14.60
N ALA A 227 -2.35 17.78 -15.27
CA ALA A 227 -3.69 17.67 -14.69
C ALA A 227 -3.66 16.76 -13.45
N TYR A 228 -2.93 15.64 -13.51
CA TYR A 228 -2.72 14.76 -12.37
C TYR A 228 -1.94 15.46 -11.24
N ALA A 229 -0.86 16.17 -11.56
CA ALA A 229 -0.07 16.93 -10.58
C ALA A 229 -0.93 17.95 -9.84
N ALA A 230 -1.77 18.71 -10.54
CA ALA A 230 -2.69 19.65 -9.90
C ALA A 230 -3.69 18.96 -8.97
N ALA A 231 -4.13 17.75 -9.31
CA ALA A 231 -5.10 16.99 -8.53
C ALA A 231 -4.55 16.47 -7.19
N ILE A 232 -3.23 16.21 -7.11
CA ILE A 232 -2.56 15.65 -5.92
C ILE A 232 -2.02 16.70 -4.94
N ILE A 233 -2.13 18.00 -5.27
CA ILE A 233 -1.77 19.09 -4.34
C ILE A 233 -2.64 19.02 -3.09
N ASP A 234 -2.00 19.11 -1.92
CA ASP A 234 -2.63 19.05 -0.59
C ASP A 234 -3.48 17.78 -0.36
N ARG A 235 -3.26 16.70 -1.14
CA ARG A 235 -4.01 15.45 -0.98
C ARG A 235 -3.32 14.52 0.01
N PRO A 236 -3.88 14.31 1.22
CA PRO A 236 -3.29 13.45 2.23
C PRO A 236 -3.48 11.95 1.94
N THR A 237 -3.93 11.60 0.73
CA THR A 237 -4.22 10.24 0.29
C THR A 237 -3.77 10.06 -1.15
N TRP A 238 -3.08 8.96 -1.42
CA TRP A 238 -2.73 8.54 -2.78
C TRP A 238 -3.40 7.22 -3.08
N TRP A 239 -4.06 7.13 -4.23
CA TRP A 239 -4.77 5.94 -4.68
C TRP A 239 -4.24 5.51 -6.04
N PHE A 240 -3.90 4.23 -6.15
CA PHE A 240 -3.34 3.58 -7.32
C PHE A 240 -4.23 2.41 -7.73
N TRP A 241 -4.33 2.17 -9.03
CA TRP A 241 -4.97 1.00 -9.63
C TRP A 241 -4.17 0.58 -10.87
N TRP A 242 -4.01 -0.72 -11.08
CA TRP A 242 -3.35 -1.28 -12.25
C TRP A 242 -4.36 -2.14 -13.02
N ASP A 243 -4.47 -1.95 -14.33
CA ASP A 243 -5.30 -2.77 -15.23
C ASP A 243 -4.47 -3.67 -16.16
#